data_AF-A0A382LHA3-F1
#
_entry.id   AF-A0A382LHA3-F1
#
_cell.length_a   1.000
_cell.length_b   1.000
_cell.length_c   1.000
_cell.angle_alpha   90.00
_cell.angle_beta   90.00
_cell.angle_gamma   90.00
#
_symmetry.space_group_name_H-M   'P 1'
#
loop_
_entity.id
_entity.type
_entity.pdbx_description
1 polymer ?
#
loop_
_entity_poly.entity_id
_entity_poly.type
_entity_poly.pdbx_seq_one_letter_code
_entity_poly.pdbx_strand_id
1 'polypeptide(L)'
;MLSKGLNLVKNNFEELPNNIEAEQSVIGTILVSNEIFDEINTIISSKNFYDPMHQKIFAAIENLIYKGMLANPITLKNYFENEKDDLNVPDYLVKVTKFSTSSR
;
A
#
# COMPACT_ATOMS: atom_id res chain seq x y z
N MET A 1 -22.13 44.29 -24.13
CA MET A 1 -22.48 42.90 -23.76
C MET A 1 -21.27 42.26 -23.13
N LEU A 2 -21.47 41.64 -21.97
CA LEU A 2 -20.45 41.28 -20.99
C LEU A 2 -19.42 40.23 -21.45
N SER A 3 -18.19 40.43 -20.98
CA SER A 3 -17.07 39.49 -20.94
C SER A 3 -17.48 38.13 -20.36
N LYS A 4 -17.47 37.08 -21.18
CA LYS A 4 -17.59 35.70 -20.71
C LYS A 4 -16.20 35.20 -20.32
N GLY A 5 -16.04 35.00 -19.01
CA GLY A 5 -14.77 34.96 -18.29
C GLY A 5 -13.73 33.94 -18.77
N LEU A 6 -12.48 34.27 -18.48
CA LEU A 6 -11.37 33.32 -18.46
C LEU A 6 -11.81 32.04 -17.73
N ASN A 7 -11.74 30.90 -18.40
CA ASN A 7 -11.76 29.59 -17.76
C ASN A 7 -10.45 29.43 -16.99
N LEU A 8 -10.42 30.01 -15.79
CA LEU A 8 -9.33 29.90 -14.83
C LEU A 8 -9.31 28.47 -14.29
N VAL A 9 -8.19 27.80 -14.53
CA VAL A 9 -7.74 26.57 -13.88
C VAL A 9 -8.52 25.30 -14.27
N LYS A 10 -8.07 24.65 -15.36
CA LYS A 10 -8.06 23.18 -15.35
C LYS A 10 -7.14 22.79 -14.21
N ASN A 11 -7.70 22.47 -13.04
CA ASN A 11 -6.98 21.76 -12.00
C ASN A 11 -6.69 20.38 -12.58
N ASN A 12 -5.63 20.28 -13.38
CA ASN A 12 -4.85 19.06 -13.40
C ASN A 12 -4.35 18.98 -11.96
N PHE A 13 -5.06 18.22 -11.12
CA PHE A 13 -4.42 17.68 -9.93
C PHE A 13 -3.17 16.99 -10.47
N GLU A 14 -2.01 17.60 -10.26
CA GLU A 14 -0.73 16.97 -10.58
C GLU A 14 -0.65 15.77 -9.62
N GLU A 15 -1.25 14.65 -10.02
CA GLU A 15 -0.99 13.37 -9.38
C GLU A 15 0.51 13.19 -9.44
N LEU A 16 1.13 13.11 -8.26
CA LEU A 16 2.55 12.80 -8.16
C LEU A 16 2.81 11.52 -8.96
N PRO A 17 3.96 11.41 -9.66
CA PRO A 17 4.30 10.19 -10.37
C PRO A 17 4.18 8.98 -9.43
N ASN A 18 3.27 8.08 -9.75
CA ASN A 18 2.96 6.90 -8.92
C ASN A 18 2.86 5.65 -9.79
N ASN A 19 3.12 4.50 -9.17
CA ASN A 19 2.95 3.19 -9.80
C ASN A 19 2.37 2.19 -8.80
N ILE A 20 1.04 2.10 -8.80
CA ILE A 20 0.26 1.22 -7.91
C ILE A 20 0.63 -0.26 -8.08
N GLU A 21 0.96 -0.70 -9.29
CA GLU A 21 1.36 -2.09 -9.57
C GLU A 21 2.73 -2.42 -8.97
N ALA A 22 3.67 -1.48 -9.04
CA ALA A 22 4.98 -1.62 -8.39
C ALA A 22 4.82 -1.69 -6.87
N GLU A 23 3.97 -0.85 -6.28
CA GLU A 23 3.66 -0.88 -4.85
C GLU A 23 3.06 -2.23 -4.41
N GLN A 24 2.09 -2.74 -5.15
CA GLN A 24 1.50 -4.07 -4.91
C GLN A 24 2.54 -5.18 -5.03
N SER A 25 3.45 -5.09 -6.00
CA SER A 25 4.50 -6.09 -6.23
C SER A 25 5.49 -6.14 -5.06
N VAL A 26 5.88 -4.98 -4.52
CA VAL A 26 6.73 -4.89 -3.34
C VAL A 26 6.05 -5.53 -2.12
N ILE A 27 4.82 -5.12 -1.82
CA ILE A 27 4.05 -5.68 -0.70
C ILE A 27 3.89 -7.18 -0.88
N GLY A 28 3.46 -7.61 -2.06
CA GLY A 28 3.25 -9.01 -2.40
C GLY A 28 4.51 -9.86 -2.21
N THR A 29 5.67 -9.35 -2.62
CA THR A 29 6.95 -10.03 -2.46
C THR A 29 7.32 -10.23 -1.00
N ILE A 30 7.14 -9.20 -0.16
CA ILE A 30 7.40 -9.31 1.29
C ILE A 30 6.45 -10.32 1.94
N LEU A 31 5.17 -10.34 1.54
CA LEU A 31 4.20 -11.31 2.08
C LEU A 31 4.52 -12.76 1.72
N VAL A 32 5.24 -12.99 0.62
CA VAL A 32 5.71 -14.32 0.21
C VAL A 32 7.03 -14.69 0.91
N SER A 33 7.95 -13.73 1.05
CA SER A 33 9.27 -13.93 1.65
C SER A 33 9.58 -12.77 2.59
N ASN A 34 9.30 -12.94 3.89
CA ASN A 34 9.52 -11.87 4.89
C ASN A 34 11.00 -11.51 5.05
N GLU A 35 11.91 -12.45 4.80
CA GLU A 35 13.37 -12.26 4.87
C GLU A 35 13.90 -11.17 3.91
N ILE A 36 13.22 -10.90 2.79
CA ILE A 36 13.59 -9.81 1.88
C ILE A 36 13.31 -8.42 2.45
N PHE A 37 12.50 -8.33 3.50
CA PHE A 37 12.13 -7.05 4.12
C PHE A 37 13.35 -6.32 4.67
N ASP A 38 14.34 -7.03 5.23
CA ASP A 38 15.53 -6.43 5.81
C ASP A 38 16.35 -5.64 4.76
N GLU A 39 16.37 -6.12 3.52
CA GLU A 39 16.99 -5.40 2.40
C GLU A 39 16.13 -4.22 1.94
N ILE A 40 14.83 -4.47 1.75
CA ILE A 40 13.88 -3.48 1.22
C ILE A 40 13.75 -2.26 2.13
N ASN A 41 13.67 -2.48 3.44
CA ASN A 41 13.48 -1.43 4.45
C ASN A 41 14.66 -0.46 4.57
N THR A 42 15.81 -0.77 3.94
CA THR A 42 16.92 0.19 3.82
C THR A 42 16.71 1.23 2.72
N ILE A 43 15.82 0.95 1.76
CA ILE A 43 15.61 1.73 0.54
C ILE A 43 14.25 2.43 0.56
N ILE A 44 13.21 1.75 1.05
CA ILE A 44 11.84 2.24 1.08
C ILE A 44 11.24 2.12 2.47
N SER A 45 10.34 3.03 2.79
CA SER A 45 9.52 3.04 4.01
C SER A 45 8.05 3.20 3.63
N SER A 46 7.17 2.99 4.60
CA SER A 46 5.72 3.20 4.43
C SER A 46 5.36 4.55 3.79
N LYS A 47 6.13 5.61 4.03
CA LYS A 47 5.89 6.96 3.47
C LYS A 47 6.18 7.10 1.98
N ASN A 48 6.88 6.15 1.37
CA ASN A 48 7.24 6.18 -0.04
C ASN A 48 6.11 5.71 -0.95
N PHE A 49 5.10 5.04 -0.40
CA PHE A 49 3.92 4.59 -1.14
C PHE A 49 2.98 5.77 -1.42
N TYR A 50 2.43 5.84 -2.62
CA TYR A 50 1.44 6.85 -3.00
C TYR A 50 0.05 6.51 -2.45
N ASP A 51 -0.35 5.24 -2.53
CA ASP A 51 -1.68 4.81 -2.07
C ASP A 51 -1.73 4.74 -0.53
N PRO A 52 -2.63 5.49 0.14
CA PRO A 52 -2.74 5.49 1.61
C PRO A 52 -2.98 4.10 2.22
N MET A 53 -3.63 3.20 1.50
CA MET A 53 -3.84 1.82 1.92
C MET A 53 -2.54 1.02 1.87
N HIS A 54 -1.72 1.21 0.85
CA HIS A 54 -0.40 0.58 0.78
C HIS A 54 0.55 1.12 1.84
N GLN A 55 0.50 2.43 2.14
CA GLN A 55 1.24 3.02 3.25
C GLN A 55 0.90 2.30 4.57
N LYS A 56 -0.40 2.09 4.85
CA LYS A 56 -0.87 1.39 6.06
C LYS A 56 -0.46 -0.08 6.09
N ILE A 57 -0.61 -0.79 4.97
CA ILE A 57 -0.22 -2.21 4.88
C ILE A 57 1.28 -2.36 5.12
N PHE A 58 2.11 -1.54 4.48
CA PHE A 58 3.55 -1.58 4.67
C PHE A 58 3.94 -1.23 6.11
N ALA A 59 3.31 -0.23 6.72
CA ALA A 59 3.54 0.12 8.13
C ALA A 59 3.18 -1.03 9.09
N ALA A 60 2.11 -1.80 8.81
CA ALA A 60 1.77 -2.98 9.58
C ALA A 60 2.78 -4.12 9.38
N ILE A 61 3.27 -4.31 8.15
CA ILE A 61 4.36 -5.26 7.84
C ILE A 61 5.62 -4.90 8.64
N GLU A 62 6.05 -3.63 8.60
CA GLU A 62 7.16 -3.11 9.39
C GLU A 62 6.96 -3.47 10.88
N ASN A 63 5.78 -3.15 11.43
CA ASN A 63 5.46 -3.38 12.83
C ASN A 63 5.52 -4.85 13.25
N LEU A 64 4.96 -5.75 12.42
CA LEU A 64 4.97 -7.19 12.69
C LEU A 64 6.38 -7.75 12.66
N ILE A 65 7.16 -7.42 11.62
CA ILE A 65 8.52 -7.94 11.45
C ILE A 65 9.44 -7.43 12.57
N TYR A 66 9.36 -6.15 12.95
CA TYR A 66 10.14 -5.61 14.08
C TYR A 66 9.79 -6.26 15.42
N LYS A 67 8.58 -6.80 15.58
CA LYS A 67 8.16 -7.58 16.75
C LYS A 67 8.58 -9.05 16.68
N GLY A 68 9.32 -9.45 15.63
CA GLY A 68 9.69 -10.84 15.38
C GLY A 68 8.52 -11.72 14.95
N MET A 69 7.43 -11.12 14.46
CA MET A 69 6.26 -11.84 13.94
C MET A 69 6.32 -11.96 12.43
N LEU A 70 5.67 -12.99 11.88
CA LEU A 70 5.50 -13.12 10.45
C LEU A 70 4.46 -12.11 9.94
N ALA A 71 4.79 -11.44 8.85
CA ALA A 71 3.89 -10.61 8.07
C ALA A 71 3.33 -11.42 6.90
N ASN A 72 2.09 -11.87 7.04
CA ASN A 72 1.33 -12.59 6.02
C ASN A 72 -0.15 -12.13 6.03
N PRO A 73 -0.95 -12.54 5.04
CA PRO A 73 -2.33 -12.07 4.91
C PRO A 73 -3.21 -12.36 6.14
N ILE A 74 -2.99 -13.49 6.82
CA ILE A 74 -3.74 -13.87 8.03
C ILE A 74 -3.36 -12.95 9.19
N THR A 75 -2.06 -12.77 9.43
CA THR A 75 -1.56 -11.90 10.51
C THR A 75 -1.91 -10.44 10.29
N LEU A 76 -1.89 -9.96 9.04
CA LEU A 76 -2.30 -8.60 8.70
C LEU A 76 -3.81 -8.43 8.87
N LYS A 77 -4.62 -9.40 8.45
CA LYS A 77 -6.06 -9.36 8.71
C LYS A 77 -6.34 -9.21 10.21
N ASN A 78 -5.71 -10.04 11.04
CA ASN A 78 -5.86 -9.95 12.50
C ASN A 78 -5.33 -8.62 13.07
N TYR A 79 -4.26 -8.08 12.50
CA TYR A 79 -3.72 -6.77 12.86
C TYR A 79 -4.77 -5.67 12.66
N PHE A 80 -5.47 -5.70 11.53
CA PHE A 80 -6.48 -4.70 11.15
C PHE A 80 -7.89 -5.00 11.69
N GLU A 81 -8.19 -6.19 12.20
CA GLU A 81 -9.53 -6.57 12.69
C GLU A 81 -10.05 -5.66 13.81
N ASN A 82 -9.14 -5.05 14.59
CA ASN A 82 -9.50 -4.13 15.68
C ASN A 82 -9.37 -2.65 15.30
N GLU A 83 -8.88 -2.33 14.09
CA GLU A 83 -8.80 -0.96 13.62
C GLU A 83 -10.16 -0.53 13.06
N LYS A 84 -10.80 0.45 13.70
CA LYS A 84 -11.96 1.16 13.16
C LYS A 84 -11.47 2.16 12.12
N ASP A 85 -11.07 1.67 10.97
CA ASP A 85 -10.55 2.49 9.88
C ASP A 85 -11.59 2.60 8.75
N ASP A 86 -11.61 3.76 8.07
CA ASP A 86 -12.51 4.00 6.93
C ASP A 86 -12.11 3.19 5.68
N LEU A 87 -10.86 2.72 5.67
CA LEU A 87 -10.31 1.87 4.62
C LEU A 87 -10.53 0.40 5.00
N ASN A 88 -11.31 -0.32 4.18
CA ASN A 88 -11.54 -1.75 4.36
C ASN A 88 -10.32 -2.58 3.92
N VAL A 89 -9.23 -2.45 4.67
CA VAL A 89 -7.94 -3.12 4.43
C VAL A 89 -8.08 -4.65 4.41
N PRO A 90 -8.86 -5.30 5.29
CA PRO A 90 -9.06 -6.75 5.24
C PRO A 90 -9.57 -7.27 3.90
N ASP A 91 -10.58 -6.62 3.31
CA ASP A 91 -11.14 -7.01 2.01
C ASP A 91 -10.14 -6.78 0.87
N TYR A 92 -9.34 -5.73 0.98
CA TYR A 92 -8.31 -5.43 -0.01
C TYR A 92 -7.13 -6.41 0.05
N LEU A 93 -6.71 -6.85 1.24
CA LEU A 93 -5.65 -7.84 1.40
C LEU A 93 -5.97 -9.14 0.65
N VAL A 94 -7.22 -9.60 0.70
CA VAL A 94 -7.71 -10.77 -0.07
C VAL A 94 -7.53 -10.57 -1.58
N LYS A 95 -7.69 -9.33 -2.06
CA LYS A 95 -7.50 -8.98 -3.48
C LYS A 95 -6.03 -8.94 -3.85
N VAL A 96 -5.17 -8.28 -3.07
CA VAL A 96 -3.73 -8.15 -3.35
C VAL A 96 -3.01 -9.49 -3.34
N THR A 97 -3.39 -10.39 -2.43
CA THR A 97 -2.75 -11.71 -2.37
C THR A 97 -2.93 -12.55 -3.63
N LYS A 98 -3.99 -12.28 -4.41
CA LYS A 98 -4.19 -12.95 -5.70
C LYS A 98 -3.22 -12.46 -6.77
N PHE A 99 -2.75 -11.21 -6.67
CA PHE A 99 -1.78 -10.64 -7.60
C PHE A 99 -0.34 -11.04 -7.26
N SER A 100 -0.01 -11.22 -5.97
CA SER A 100 1.30 -11.74 -5.55
C SER A 100 1.52 -13.20 -5.96
N THR A 101 0.44 -13.97 -6.12
CA THR A 101 0.47 -15.33 -6.68
C THR A 101 0.07 -15.30 -8.15
N SER A 102 0.81 -14.58 -9.00
CA SER A 102 0.71 -14.85 -10.44
C SER A 102 1.14 -16.30 -10.65
N SER A 103 0.16 -17.14 -10.99
CA SER A 103 0.31 -18.57 -11.22
C SER A 103 1.51 -18.85 -12.11
N ARG A 104 2.48 -19.60 -11.59
CA ARG A 104 3.30 -20.48 -12.43
C ARG A 104 2.44 -21.63 -12.93
#